data_AF-A0A3B4A0J9-F1
#
_entry.id   AF-A0A3B4A0J9-F1
#
_cell.length_a   1.000
_cell.length_b   1.000
_cell.length_c   1.000
_cell.angle_alpha   90.00
_cell.angle_beta   90.00
_cell.angle_gamma   90.00
#
_symmetry.space_group_name_H-M   'P 1'
#
loop_
_entity.id
_entity.type
_entity.pdbx_description
1 polymer ?
#
loop_
_entity_poly.entity_id
_entity_poly.type
_entity_poly.pdbx_seq_one_letter_code
_entity_poly.pdbx_strand_id
1 'polypeptide(L)'
;MAAPLPPKPGLPGMPPQTQQPLPLGATAAPGQQPQPGTMREISPVFLCRIGQETVQDIVTRTMEIFQISRATQLPNGVTQSQAMYQDRFGKLQEHLRQLALLFRKLRLLYERCVEMTSDLQEAPAELVPYVGEELMSVKVESCSPAIIQERKEVMEKVRQKNQEMKILMDQMRNLLWDVNAMLTLRK
;
A
#
# COMPACT_ATOMS: atom_id res chain seq x y z
N MET A 1 23.39 56.48 -60.51
CA MET A 1 21.95 56.15 -60.66
C MET A 1 21.65 55.10 -59.58
N ALA A 2 21.08 55.48 -58.43
CA ALA A 2 19.68 55.84 -58.13
C ALA A 2 18.79 54.60 -57.82
N ALA A 3 18.26 54.59 -56.59
CA ALA A 3 17.38 53.62 -55.92
C ALA A 3 15.88 53.76 -56.36
N PRO A 4 14.84 53.46 -55.54
CA PRO A 4 14.32 52.24 -54.87
C PRO A 4 12.81 51.90 -55.21
N LEU A 5 12.20 50.92 -54.50
CA LEU A 5 10.77 50.43 -54.38
C LEU A 5 9.63 51.50 -54.43
N PRO A 6 8.29 51.22 -54.65
CA PRO A 6 7.32 50.35 -53.86
C PRO A 6 6.03 49.87 -54.64
N PRO A 7 4.76 49.69 -54.10
CA PRO A 7 4.15 48.89 -53.00
C PRO A 7 2.92 47.96 -53.38
N LYS A 8 2.33 47.30 -52.35
CA LYS A 8 1.10 46.44 -52.19
C LYS A 8 -0.27 46.98 -52.73
N PRO A 9 -1.31 46.12 -52.90
CA PRO A 9 -2.46 45.98 -51.94
C PRO A 9 -2.98 44.51 -51.81
N GLY A 10 -3.80 44.02 -50.87
CA GLY A 10 -4.59 44.54 -49.74
C GLY A 10 -5.97 43.81 -49.62
N LEU A 11 -6.13 42.91 -48.61
CA LEU A 11 -7.37 42.49 -47.87
C LEU A 11 -8.52 41.74 -48.62
N PRO A 12 -9.56 41.16 -47.95
CA PRO A 12 -9.88 40.93 -46.51
C PRO A 12 -10.11 39.42 -46.18
N GLY A 13 -10.24 38.87 -44.96
CA GLY A 13 -10.76 39.34 -43.66
C GLY A 13 -12.07 38.61 -43.33
N MET A 14 -12.06 37.61 -42.41
CA MET A 14 -13.25 36.97 -41.80
C MET A 14 -12.86 35.93 -40.72
N PRO A 15 -13.67 35.66 -39.69
CA PRO A 15 -13.91 36.51 -38.51
C PRO A 15 -13.53 35.83 -37.17
N PRO A 16 -13.29 36.60 -36.09
CA PRO A 16 -13.10 36.07 -34.74
C PRO A 16 -14.44 35.76 -34.05
N GLN A 17 -14.47 34.64 -33.33
CA GLN A 17 -15.63 34.16 -32.57
C GLN A 17 -15.82 35.00 -31.29
N THR A 18 -16.85 35.84 -31.34
CA THR A 18 -17.82 36.18 -30.28
C THR A 18 -17.34 36.29 -28.82
N GLN A 19 -17.13 37.54 -28.39
CA GLN A 19 -17.33 38.02 -27.02
C GLN A 19 -18.63 38.84 -26.97
N GLN A 20 -19.44 38.63 -25.93
CA GLN A 20 -20.47 39.56 -25.47
C GLN A 20 -20.51 39.60 -23.92
N PRO A 21 -21.00 40.71 -23.30
CA PRO A 21 -20.43 41.27 -22.08
C PRO A 21 -21.37 41.43 -20.86
N LEU A 22 -20.77 41.41 -19.64
CA LEU A 22 -21.10 42.09 -18.35
C LEU A 22 -22.49 41.82 -17.67
N PRO A 23 -22.68 42.04 -16.33
CA PRO A 23 -21.92 42.91 -15.41
C PRO A 23 -21.58 42.38 -14.00
N LEU A 24 -20.71 43.15 -13.35
CA LEU A 24 -20.43 43.38 -11.93
C LEU A 24 -21.13 42.50 -10.87
N GLY A 25 -20.30 41.86 -10.05
CA GLY A 25 -20.65 41.31 -8.74
C GLY A 25 -19.39 40.91 -7.96
N ALA A 26 -18.49 41.87 -7.71
CA ALA A 26 -17.31 41.63 -6.89
C ALA A 26 -17.70 41.65 -5.39
N THR A 27 -18.07 40.51 -4.86
CA THR A 27 -17.99 40.23 -3.42
C THR A 27 -16.67 39.50 -3.16
N ALA A 28 -15.80 40.16 -2.40
CA ALA A 28 -14.54 39.63 -1.94
C ALA A 28 -14.74 38.36 -1.12
N ALA A 29 -14.28 37.21 -1.62
CA ALA A 29 -14.06 36.01 -0.82
C ALA A 29 -12.64 36.09 -0.20
N PRO A 30 -12.46 35.80 1.10
CA PRO A 30 -11.16 35.88 1.75
C PRO A 30 -10.24 34.78 1.23
N GLY A 31 -8.96 35.13 1.12
CA GLY A 31 -7.94 34.37 0.41
C GLY A 31 -7.81 32.90 0.83
N GLN A 32 -7.84 32.03 -0.18
CA GLN A 32 -7.20 30.73 -0.10
C GLN A 32 -5.68 30.95 -0.05
N GLN A 33 -5.12 30.82 1.15
CA GLN A 33 -3.70 30.52 1.30
C GLN A 33 -3.39 29.23 0.54
N PRO A 34 -2.29 29.15 -0.22
CA PRO A 34 -1.82 27.88 -0.75
C PRO A 34 -1.45 27.01 0.45
N GLN A 35 -2.21 25.94 0.70
CA GLN A 35 -1.75 24.88 1.59
C GLN A 35 -0.40 24.37 1.05
N PRO A 36 0.66 24.37 1.85
CA PRO A 36 1.90 23.72 1.44
C PRO A 36 1.56 22.26 1.18
N GLY A 37 1.86 21.81 -0.04
CA GLY A 37 1.56 20.47 -0.50
C GLY A 37 1.99 19.47 0.55
N THR A 38 1.03 18.74 1.09
CA THR A 38 1.29 17.57 1.90
C THR A 38 2.11 16.62 1.05
N MET A 39 3.43 16.62 1.25
CA MET A 39 4.29 15.55 0.79
C MET A 39 3.64 14.28 1.33
N ARG A 40 2.93 13.54 0.48
CA ARG A 40 2.38 12.24 0.83
C ARG A 40 3.57 11.40 1.27
N GLU A 41 3.70 11.21 2.58
CA GLU A 41 4.70 10.31 3.13
C GLU A 41 4.53 8.96 2.45
N ILE A 42 5.62 8.48 1.86
CA ILE A 42 5.62 7.22 1.12
C ILE A 42 5.44 6.11 2.14
N SER A 43 4.24 5.53 2.22
CA SER A 43 3.92 4.44 3.14
C SER A 43 4.74 3.17 2.82
N PRO A 44 5.13 2.37 3.83
CA PRO A 44 5.82 1.10 3.60
C PRO A 44 4.97 0.12 2.77
N VAL A 45 3.64 0.21 2.86
CA VAL A 45 2.70 -0.59 2.04
C VAL A 45 2.89 -0.32 0.55
N PHE A 46 3.16 0.92 0.17
CA PHE A 46 3.38 1.30 -1.22
C PHE A 46 4.69 0.72 -1.77
N LEU A 47 5.76 0.75 -0.97
CA LEU A 47 7.04 0.13 -1.30
C LEU A 47 6.90 -1.39 -1.48
N CYS A 48 6.14 -2.06 -0.61
CA CYS A 48 5.86 -3.50 -0.73
C CYS A 48 5.13 -3.84 -2.04
N ARG A 49 4.17 -3.00 -2.47
CA ARG A 49 3.48 -3.17 -3.75
C ARG A 49 4.42 -3.07 -4.94
N ILE A 50 5.32 -2.06 -4.94
CA ILE A 50 6.36 -1.94 -5.98
C ILE A 50 7.33 -3.13 -5.91
N GLY A 51 7.64 -3.61 -4.72
CA GLY A 51 8.46 -4.82 -4.49
C GLY A 51 7.84 -6.05 -5.15
N GLN A 52 6.54 -6.26 -4.93
CA GLN A 52 5.78 -7.35 -5.54
C GLN A 52 5.82 -7.27 -7.08
N GLU A 53 5.55 -6.10 -7.66
CA GLU A 53 5.62 -5.88 -9.11
C GLU A 53 7.05 -6.18 -9.64
N THR A 54 8.07 -5.75 -8.91
CA THR A 54 9.48 -6.02 -9.28
C THR A 54 9.81 -7.52 -9.24
N VAL A 55 9.28 -8.27 -8.27
CA VAL A 55 9.44 -9.73 -8.21
C VAL A 55 8.73 -10.41 -9.39
N GLN A 56 7.53 -9.94 -9.75
CA GLN A 56 6.81 -10.45 -10.91
C GLN A 56 7.59 -10.20 -12.22
N ASP A 57 8.19 -9.02 -12.37
CA ASP A 57 9.04 -8.69 -13.52
C ASP A 57 10.29 -9.59 -13.59
N ILE A 58 10.92 -9.89 -12.44
CA ILE A 58 12.05 -10.83 -12.36
C ILE A 58 11.65 -12.21 -12.86
N VAL A 59 10.51 -12.74 -12.39
CA VAL A 59 10.01 -14.06 -12.81
C VAL A 59 9.74 -14.05 -14.31
N THR A 60 9.02 -13.04 -14.80
CA THR A 60 8.68 -12.91 -16.22
C THR A 60 9.94 -12.87 -17.09
N ARG A 61 10.93 -12.04 -16.72
CA ARG A 61 12.20 -11.95 -17.45
C ARG A 61 13.01 -13.24 -17.42
N THR A 62 12.98 -13.94 -16.28
CA THR A 62 13.64 -15.25 -16.15
C THR A 62 12.99 -16.27 -17.09
N MET A 63 11.67 -16.25 -17.23
CA MET A 63 10.96 -17.09 -18.20
C MET A 63 11.36 -16.74 -19.65
N GLU A 64 11.47 -15.46 -20.01
CA GLU A 64 11.95 -15.01 -21.34
C GLU A 64 13.36 -15.53 -21.63
N ILE A 65 14.27 -15.44 -20.67
CA ILE A 65 15.65 -15.96 -20.77
C ILE A 65 15.64 -17.46 -21.07
N PHE A 66 14.85 -18.25 -20.33
CA PHE A 66 14.76 -19.68 -20.57
C PHE A 66 14.12 -20.01 -21.92
N GLN A 67 13.14 -19.23 -22.38
CA GLN A 67 12.54 -19.40 -23.71
C GLN A 67 13.57 -19.15 -24.83
N ILE A 68 14.35 -18.07 -24.73
CA ILE A 68 15.42 -17.75 -25.70
C ILE A 68 16.50 -18.84 -25.67
N SER A 69 16.91 -19.26 -24.47
CA SER A 69 17.94 -20.30 -24.30
C SER A 69 17.50 -21.63 -24.90
N ARG A 70 16.24 -22.04 -24.69
CA ARG A 70 15.66 -23.25 -25.29
C ARG A 70 15.58 -23.18 -26.82
N ALA A 71 15.26 -22.01 -27.37
CA ALA A 71 15.17 -21.82 -28.80
C ALA A 71 16.56 -21.77 -29.47
N THR A 72 17.58 -21.38 -28.73
CA THR A 72 18.97 -21.30 -29.20
C THR A 72 19.58 -22.70 -29.20
N GLN A 73 19.51 -23.40 -30.33
CA GLN A 73 20.21 -24.66 -30.49
C GLN A 73 21.72 -24.42 -30.43
N LEU A 74 22.45 -25.28 -29.70
CA LEU A 74 23.90 -25.38 -29.88
C LEU A 74 24.19 -25.81 -31.33
N PRO A 75 25.30 -25.36 -31.94
CA PRO A 75 25.62 -25.67 -33.32
C PRO A 75 25.88 -27.17 -33.51
N ASN A 76 24.82 -27.95 -33.67
CA ASN A 76 24.85 -29.38 -33.99
C ASN A 76 25.11 -29.61 -35.50
N GLY A 77 25.95 -28.77 -36.11
CA GLY A 77 26.38 -28.92 -37.51
C GLY A 77 25.38 -28.48 -38.59
N VAL A 78 24.16 -28.04 -38.24
CA VAL A 78 23.23 -27.43 -39.19
C VAL A 78 23.25 -25.92 -38.97
N THR A 79 23.78 -25.18 -39.95
CA THR A 79 24.01 -23.74 -39.90
C THR A 79 22.69 -22.97 -39.73
N GLN A 80 22.30 -22.68 -38.49
CA GLN A 80 21.38 -21.57 -38.24
C GLN A 80 22.05 -20.29 -38.74
N SER A 81 21.31 -19.42 -39.44
CA SER A 81 21.85 -18.15 -39.94
C SER A 81 22.55 -17.39 -38.81
N GLN A 82 23.83 -17.05 -38.99
CA GLN A 82 24.65 -16.36 -38.00
C GLN A 82 23.99 -15.06 -37.52
N ALA A 83 23.20 -14.40 -38.38
CA ALA A 83 22.41 -13.23 -38.03
C ALA A 83 21.31 -13.54 -36.99
N MET A 84 20.61 -14.67 -37.11
CA MET A 84 19.56 -15.07 -36.14
C MET A 84 20.16 -15.42 -34.78
N TYR A 85 21.32 -16.07 -34.75
CA TYR A 85 22.03 -16.35 -33.50
C TYR A 85 22.43 -15.06 -32.79
N GLN A 86 23.04 -14.11 -33.53
CA GLN A 86 23.47 -12.83 -32.97
C GLN A 86 22.28 -12.02 -32.42
N ASP A 87 21.14 -12.00 -33.10
CA ASP A 87 19.92 -11.34 -32.61
C ASP A 87 19.42 -11.96 -31.29
N ARG A 88 19.36 -13.30 -31.22
CA ARG A 88 18.96 -14.02 -29.99
C ARG A 88 19.93 -13.81 -28.85
N PHE A 89 21.23 -13.84 -29.14
CA PHE A 89 22.28 -13.59 -28.15
C PHE A 89 22.23 -12.15 -27.62
N GLY A 90 22.02 -11.16 -28.50
CA GLY A 90 21.82 -9.77 -28.11
C GLY A 90 20.57 -9.58 -27.21
N LYS A 91 19.44 -10.20 -27.58
CA LYS A 91 18.22 -10.20 -26.75
C LYS A 91 18.46 -10.84 -25.39
N LEU A 92 19.11 -12.01 -25.35
CA LEU A 92 19.49 -12.69 -24.12
C LEU A 92 20.33 -11.78 -23.20
N GLN A 93 21.34 -11.13 -23.78
CA GLN A 93 22.21 -10.21 -23.06
C GLN A 93 21.43 -9.04 -22.47
N GLU A 94 20.47 -8.47 -23.21
CA GLU A 94 19.63 -7.39 -22.71
C GLU A 94 18.71 -7.86 -21.58
N HIS A 95 18.08 -9.04 -21.70
CA HIS A 95 17.28 -9.60 -20.61
C HIS A 95 18.12 -9.83 -19.35
N LEU A 96 19.35 -10.32 -19.49
CA LEU A 96 20.29 -10.51 -18.36
C LEU A 96 20.68 -9.16 -17.73
N ARG A 97 20.93 -8.13 -18.54
CA ARG A 97 21.23 -6.78 -18.05
C ARG A 97 20.05 -6.20 -17.26
N GLN A 98 18.84 -6.32 -17.81
CA GLN A 98 17.61 -5.87 -17.15
C GLN A 98 17.32 -6.65 -15.87
N LEU A 99 17.56 -7.97 -15.87
CA LEU A 99 17.42 -8.82 -14.69
C LEU A 99 18.36 -8.36 -13.56
N ALA A 100 19.61 -8.03 -13.88
CA ALA A 100 20.55 -7.49 -12.90
C ALA A 100 20.09 -6.15 -12.31
N LEU A 101 19.47 -5.28 -13.12
CA LEU A 101 18.90 -4.01 -12.65
C LEU A 101 17.68 -4.24 -11.74
N LEU A 102 16.82 -5.20 -12.06
CA LEU A 102 15.67 -5.56 -11.23
C LEU A 102 16.10 -6.06 -9.84
N PHE A 103 17.15 -6.90 -9.77
CA PHE A 103 17.67 -7.33 -8.47
C PHE A 103 18.26 -6.19 -7.65
N ARG A 104 18.97 -5.24 -8.28
CA ARG A 104 19.45 -4.02 -7.60
C ARG A 104 18.29 -3.17 -7.09
N LYS A 105 17.24 -2.98 -7.90
CA LYS A 105 16.02 -2.28 -7.51
C LYS A 105 15.33 -2.97 -6.33
N LEU A 106 15.16 -4.29 -6.40
CA LEU A 106 14.53 -5.08 -5.34
C LEU A 106 15.29 -4.96 -4.02
N ARG A 107 16.62 -4.98 -4.07
CA ARG A 107 17.46 -4.79 -2.89
C ARG A 107 17.24 -3.42 -2.25
N LEU A 108 17.23 -2.34 -3.05
CA LEU A 108 16.96 -0.99 -2.53
C LEU A 108 15.55 -0.88 -1.92
N LEU A 109 14.54 -1.48 -2.56
CA LEU A 109 13.18 -1.53 -2.02
C LEU A 109 13.14 -2.27 -0.68
N TYR A 110 13.82 -3.41 -0.58
CA TYR A 110 13.91 -4.18 0.65
C TYR A 110 14.59 -3.38 1.77
N GLU A 111 15.78 -2.84 1.52
CA GLU A 111 16.52 -2.03 2.49
C GLU A 111 15.65 -0.86 2.99
N ARG A 112 14.95 -0.17 2.08
CA ARG A 112 14.08 0.94 2.45
C ARG A 112 12.82 0.52 3.21
N CYS A 113 12.20 -0.60 2.83
CA CYS A 113 11.08 -1.18 3.56
C CYS A 113 11.49 -1.55 4.99
N VAL A 114 12.65 -2.17 5.16
CA VAL A 114 13.18 -2.56 6.47
C VAL A 114 13.44 -1.33 7.34
N GLU A 115 14.10 -0.30 6.80
CA GLU A 115 14.31 0.97 7.54
C GLU A 115 12.99 1.55 8.06
N MET A 116 11.96 1.60 7.21
CA MET A 116 10.66 2.18 7.53
C MET A 116 9.76 1.30 8.43
N THR A 117 10.12 0.02 8.61
CA THR A 117 9.38 -0.94 9.44
C THR A 117 10.20 -1.50 10.59
N SER A 118 11.38 -0.93 10.83
CA SER A 118 12.31 -1.37 11.87
C SER A 118 11.68 -1.27 13.27
N ASP A 119 10.92 -0.21 13.53
CA ASP A 119 10.19 0.02 14.79
C ASP A 119 8.97 -0.91 14.96
N LEU A 120 8.50 -1.54 13.88
CA LEU A 120 7.39 -2.50 13.89
C LEU A 120 7.86 -3.94 14.09
N GLN A 121 9.17 -4.18 14.02
CA GLN A 121 9.76 -5.52 14.13
C GLN A 121 9.92 -5.89 15.61
N GLU A 122 8.79 -6.06 16.30
CA GLU A 122 8.77 -6.74 17.58
C GLU A 122 9.25 -8.17 17.31
N ALA A 123 10.44 -8.52 17.79
CA ALA A 123 10.91 -9.91 17.78
C ALA A 123 9.77 -10.79 18.33
N PRO A 124 9.53 -12.01 17.82
CA PRO A 124 8.48 -12.86 18.36
C PRO A 124 8.77 -13.08 19.84
N ALA A 125 8.08 -12.33 20.69
CA ALA A 125 8.06 -12.53 22.13
C ALA A 125 7.16 -13.74 22.38
N GLU A 126 7.63 -14.90 21.94
CA GLU A 126 7.03 -16.18 22.28
C GLU A 126 8.06 -17.04 22.97
N LEU A 127 8.13 -16.90 24.29
CA LEU A 127 8.16 -18.07 25.14
C LEU A 127 6.97 -17.96 26.08
N VAL A 128 6.13 -19.00 26.09
CA VAL A 128 5.03 -19.14 27.05
C VAL A 128 5.60 -19.01 28.46
N PRO A 129 5.16 -18.03 29.28
CA PRO A 129 5.63 -17.92 30.65
C PRO A 129 5.37 -19.21 31.42
N TYR A 130 6.42 -19.76 32.03
CA TYR A 130 6.28 -20.91 32.91
C TYR A 130 5.42 -20.51 34.12
N VAL A 131 4.44 -21.35 34.46
CA VAL A 131 3.52 -21.10 35.58
C VAL A 131 4.33 -20.99 36.87
N GLY A 132 4.43 -19.79 37.45
CA GLY A 132 5.07 -19.58 38.76
C GLY A 132 5.94 -18.33 38.92
N GLU A 133 6.19 -17.55 37.86
CA GLU A 133 7.03 -16.35 37.94
C GLU A 133 6.15 -15.08 37.95
N GLU A 134 6.30 -14.22 38.97
CA GLU A 134 5.61 -12.94 39.03
C GLU A 134 5.92 -12.12 37.77
N LEU A 135 4.88 -11.79 37.00
CA LEU A 135 4.96 -10.95 35.81
C LEU A 135 5.62 -9.62 36.17
N MET A 136 6.89 -9.43 35.79
CA MET A 136 7.41 -8.08 35.59
C MET A 136 6.52 -7.42 34.54
N SER A 137 5.83 -6.36 34.94
CA SER A 137 4.93 -5.60 34.07
C SER A 137 5.70 -5.14 32.84
N VAL A 138 5.45 -5.80 31.70
CA VAL A 138 5.99 -5.41 30.40
C VAL A 138 5.42 -4.03 30.11
N LYS A 139 6.32 -3.03 30.04
CA LYS A 139 5.96 -1.68 29.61
C LYS A 139 5.75 -1.74 28.10
N VAL A 140 4.52 -2.06 27.70
CA VAL A 140 4.03 -1.94 26.32
C VAL A 140 4.32 -0.50 25.87
N GLU A 141 5.11 -0.38 24.80
CA GLU A 141 5.37 0.92 24.18
C GLU A 141 4.05 1.52 23.70
N SER A 142 3.87 2.81 23.98
CA SER A 142 2.54 3.43 23.97
C SER A 142 1.94 3.43 22.57
N CYS A 143 0.91 2.61 22.34
CA CYS A 143 -0.12 2.93 21.37
C CYS A 143 -0.54 4.41 21.54
N SER A 144 -0.95 5.07 20.45
CA SER A 144 -1.55 6.40 20.53
C SER A 144 -2.52 6.47 21.72
N PRO A 145 -2.51 7.53 22.55
CA PRO A 145 -3.36 7.62 23.73
C PRO A 145 -4.85 7.38 23.42
N ALA A 146 -5.28 7.64 22.18
CA ALA A 146 -6.60 7.30 21.68
C ALA A 146 -6.87 5.77 21.66
N ILE A 147 -5.93 4.96 21.16
CA ILE A 147 -6.05 3.50 21.07
C ILE A 147 -5.99 2.86 22.46
N ILE A 148 -5.16 3.39 23.37
CA ILE A 148 -5.11 2.92 24.77
C ILE A 148 -6.45 3.19 25.47
N GLN A 149 -7.04 4.35 25.24
CA GLN A 149 -8.34 4.72 25.81
C GLN A 149 -9.47 3.85 25.25
N GLU A 150 -9.49 3.62 23.95
CA GLU A 150 -10.48 2.73 23.31
C GLU A 150 -10.38 1.29 23.85
N ARG A 151 -9.16 0.75 23.94
CA ARG A 151 -8.93 -0.59 24.52
C ARG A 151 -9.43 -0.66 25.96
N LYS A 152 -9.18 0.37 26.77
CA LYS A 152 -9.63 0.42 28.18
C LYS A 152 -11.16 0.45 28.26
N GLU A 153 -11.81 1.26 27.43
CA GLU A 153 -13.27 1.35 27.37
C GLU A 153 -13.90 0.00 26.96
N VAL A 154 -13.34 -0.65 25.94
CA VAL A 154 -13.79 -1.98 25.49
C VAL A 154 -13.65 -3.01 26.60
N MET A 155 -12.51 -3.05 27.30
CA MET A 155 -12.32 -3.97 28.43
C MET A 155 -13.30 -3.71 29.57
N GLU A 156 -13.57 -2.44 29.88
CA GLU A 156 -14.52 -2.08 30.94
C GLU A 156 -15.96 -2.48 30.59
N LYS A 157 -16.37 -2.28 29.34
CA LYS A 157 -17.67 -2.77 28.82
C LYS A 157 -17.78 -4.29 28.91
N VAL A 158 -16.75 -5.03 28.50
CA VAL A 158 -16.72 -6.50 28.60
C VAL A 158 -16.84 -6.93 30.06
N ARG A 159 -16.10 -6.29 30.98
CA ARG A 159 -16.17 -6.59 32.42
C ARG A 159 -17.58 -6.35 32.98
N GLN A 160 -18.20 -5.24 32.61
CA GLN A 160 -19.56 -4.91 33.04
C GLN A 160 -20.58 -5.92 32.51
N LYS A 161 -20.50 -6.28 31.22
CA LYS A 161 -21.39 -7.27 30.60
C LYS A 161 -21.26 -8.66 31.22
N ASN A 162 -20.03 -9.08 31.54
CA ASN A 162 -19.81 -10.34 32.25
C ASN A 162 -20.41 -10.32 33.67
N GLN A 163 -20.33 -9.18 34.37
CA GLN A 163 -20.96 -9.02 35.68
C GLN A 163 -22.49 -9.05 35.60
N GLU A 164 -23.08 -8.38 34.61
CA GLU A 164 -24.53 -8.45 34.33
C GLU A 164 -24.97 -9.88 34.05
N MET A 165 -24.24 -10.62 33.20
CA MET A 165 -24.51 -12.04 32.93
C MET A 165 -24.48 -12.89 34.20
N LYS A 166 -23.51 -12.65 35.08
CA LYS A 166 -23.39 -13.39 36.34
C LYS A 166 -24.61 -13.16 37.23
N ILE A 167 -25.03 -11.90 37.38
CA ILE A 167 -26.22 -11.54 38.16
C ILE A 167 -27.46 -12.21 37.56
N LEU A 168 -27.62 -12.18 36.22
CA LEU A 168 -28.75 -12.81 35.55
C LEU A 168 -28.77 -14.34 35.75
N MET A 169 -27.61 -15.00 35.65
CA MET A 169 -27.51 -16.43 35.93
C MET A 169 -27.91 -16.77 37.36
N ASP A 170 -27.49 -15.96 38.34
CA ASP A 170 -27.87 -16.17 39.75
C ASP A 170 -29.36 -15.95 39.97
N GLN A 171 -29.95 -14.93 39.33
CA GLN A 171 -31.40 -14.70 39.35
C GLN A 171 -32.19 -15.87 38.72
N MET A 172 -31.77 -16.35 37.55
CA MET A 172 -32.39 -17.51 36.90
C MET A 172 -32.28 -18.76 37.76
N ARG A 173 -31.13 -18.96 38.41
CA ARG A 173 -30.94 -20.08 39.35
C ARG A 173 -31.92 -20.00 40.52
N ASN A 174 -32.09 -18.82 41.12
CA ASN A 174 -33.03 -18.63 42.23
C ASN A 174 -34.48 -18.88 41.79
N LEU A 175 -34.88 -18.36 40.63
CA LEU A 175 -36.22 -18.59 40.08
C LEU A 175 -36.50 -20.08 39.84
N LEU A 176 -35.52 -20.81 39.29
CA LEU A 176 -35.63 -22.26 39.11
C LEU A 176 -35.76 -23.00 40.45
N TRP A 177 -35.00 -22.58 41.47
CA TRP A 177 -35.13 -23.09 42.83
C TRP A 177 -36.52 -22.85 43.41
N ASP A 178 -37.04 -21.62 43.30
CA ASP A 178 -38.36 -21.25 43.81
C ASP A 178 -39.49 -22.03 43.12
N VAL A 179 -39.41 -22.20 41.80
CA VAL A 179 -40.37 -23.01 41.04
C VAL A 179 -40.32 -24.47 41.48
N ASN A 180 -39.13 -25.06 41.61
CA ASN A 180 -38.98 -26.46 42.04
C ASN A 180 -39.48 -26.67 43.48
N ALA A 181 -39.24 -25.71 44.38
CA ALA A 181 -39.76 -25.73 45.73
C ALA A 181 -41.29 -25.65 45.75
N MET A 182 -41.89 -24.71 45.01
CA MET A 182 -43.35 -24.57 44.90
C MET A 182 -44.04 -25.78 44.29
N LEU A 183 -43.43 -26.43 43.29
CA LEU A 183 -43.96 -27.65 42.67
C LEU A 183 -43.90 -28.85 43.62
N THR A 184 -42.88 -28.91 44.49
CA THR A 184 -42.75 -29.97 45.49
C THR A 184 -43.80 -29.85 46.59
N LEU A 185 -44.12 -28.61 47.01
CA LEU A 185 -45.14 -28.33 48.04
C LEU A 185 -46.60 -28.49 47.54
N ARG A 186 -46.81 -28.68 46.23
CA ARG A 186 -48.13 -28.92 45.62
C ARG A 186 -48.43 -30.40 45.35
N LYS A 187 -47.54 -31.31 45.76
CA LYS A 187 -47.80 -32.76 45.82
C LYS A 187 -48.29 -33.13 47.22
#